data_AF-A0A973DP81-F1
#
_entry.id   AF-A0A973DP81-F1
#
_cell.length_a   1.000
_cell.length_b   1.000
_cell.length_c   1.000
_cell.angle_alpha   90.00
_cell.angle_beta   90.00
_cell.angle_gamma   90.00
#
_symmetry.space_group_name_H-M   'P 1'
#
loop_
_entity.id
_entity.type
_entity.pdbx_description
1 polymer ?
#
loop_
_entity_poly.entity_id
_entity_poly.type
_entity_poly.pdbx_seq_one_letter_code
_entity_poly.pdbx_strand_id
1 'polypeptide(L)'
;MNSNQLQLILNSINLASPKGVGIFALSKETAIDNQTLRNFLKNNPDYFVKLPKQSSYQLNRFGKFKGSVGLMLHDFNAKQQPQLLTNNWLLIIILTSTFISLGCAIFIAQAV
;
A
#
# COMPACT_ATOMS: atom_id res chain seq x y z
N MET A 1 -5.00 11.34 -5.83
CA MET A 1 -5.80 10.66 -4.78
C MET A 1 -4.99 10.65 -3.50
N ASN A 2 -5.47 11.27 -2.43
CA ASN A 2 -4.83 11.24 -1.11
C ASN A 2 -5.55 10.25 -0.15
N SER A 3 -4.98 10.00 1.02
CA SER A 3 -5.51 9.02 1.99
C SER A 3 -6.87 9.41 2.55
N ASN A 4 -7.13 10.70 2.77
CA ASN A 4 -8.41 11.20 3.26
C ASN A 4 -9.53 10.96 2.23
N GLN A 5 -9.25 11.24 0.95
CA GLN A 5 -10.16 10.95 -0.16
C GLN A 5 -10.45 9.44 -0.25
N LEU A 6 -9.43 8.59 -0.15
CA LEU A 6 -9.63 7.15 -0.15
C LEU A 6 -10.48 6.68 1.04
N GLN A 7 -10.24 7.22 2.23
CA GLN A 7 -11.01 6.89 3.43
C GLN A 7 -12.49 7.23 3.24
N LEU A 8 -12.80 8.40 2.67
CA LEU A 8 -14.17 8.77 2.31
C LEU A 8 -14.76 7.74 1.34
N ILE A 9 -14.10 7.46 0.22
CA ILE A 9 -14.59 6.46 -0.77
C ILE A 9 -14.89 5.11 -0.10
N LEU A 10 -13.94 4.59 0.69
CA LEU A 10 -14.09 3.29 1.34
C LEU A 10 -15.26 3.27 2.33
N ASN A 11 -15.41 4.34 3.13
CA ASN A 11 -16.50 4.46 4.09
C ASN A 11 -17.86 4.57 3.40
N SER A 12 -17.98 5.42 2.38
CA SER A 12 -19.24 5.61 1.64
C SER A 12 -19.68 4.31 0.96
N ILE A 13 -18.74 3.56 0.38
CA ILE A 13 -19.03 2.24 -0.22
C ILE A 13 -19.41 1.21 0.84
N ASN A 14 -18.72 1.20 1.98
CA ASN A 14 -19.01 0.26 3.06
C ASN A 14 -20.41 0.48 3.66
N LEU A 15 -20.79 1.74 3.89
CA LEU A 15 -22.11 2.13 4.42
C LEU A 15 -23.25 1.80 3.44
N ALA A 16 -23.00 1.89 2.14
CA ALA A 16 -23.99 1.55 1.11
C ALA A 16 -24.06 0.05 0.77
N SER A 17 -23.34 -0.80 1.50
CA SER A 17 -23.41 -2.26 1.33
C SER A 17 -24.82 -2.77 1.69
N PRO A 18 -25.43 -3.69 0.91
CA PRO A 18 -24.87 -4.44 -0.22
C PRO A 18 -25.26 -3.89 -1.60
N LYS A 19 -25.76 -2.66 -1.72
CA LYS A 19 -26.14 -2.07 -3.01
C LYS A 19 -24.95 -1.45 -3.75
N GLY A 20 -23.92 -1.04 -3.00
CA GLY A 20 -22.76 -0.35 -3.53
C GLY A 20 -23.07 1.09 -3.91
N VAL A 21 -22.07 1.80 -4.44
CA VAL A 21 -22.17 3.24 -4.76
C VAL A 21 -21.76 3.49 -6.21
N GLY A 22 -22.54 4.33 -6.91
CA GLY A 22 -22.21 4.77 -8.25
C GLY A 22 -21.11 5.84 -8.27
N ILE A 23 -20.39 5.93 -9.39
CA ILE A 23 -19.28 6.88 -9.59
C ILE A 23 -19.73 8.34 -9.34
N PHE A 24 -20.92 8.72 -9.84
CA PHE A 24 -21.43 10.09 -9.67
C PHE A 24 -21.66 10.49 -8.21
N ALA A 25 -22.16 9.57 -7.39
CA ALA A 25 -22.38 9.82 -5.97
C ALA A 25 -21.04 9.99 -5.23
N LEU A 26 -20.07 9.10 -5.50
CA LEU A 26 -18.72 9.20 -4.95
C LEU A 26 -18.01 10.49 -5.38
N SER A 27 -18.15 10.88 -6.66
CA SER A 27 -17.58 12.12 -7.18
C SER A 27 -18.10 13.35 -6.44
N LYS A 28 -19.41 13.42 -6.19
CA LYS A 28 -20.03 14.51 -5.42
C LYS A 28 -19.53 14.57 -3.98
N GLU A 29 -19.36 13.42 -3.34
CA GLU A 29 -18.95 13.35 -1.93
C GLU A 29 -17.46 13.63 -1.72
N THR A 30 -16.62 13.26 -2.69
CA THR A 30 -15.16 13.36 -2.56
C THR A 30 -14.53 14.51 -3.33
N ALA A 31 -15.33 15.25 -4.10
CA ALA A 31 -14.91 16.30 -5.02
C ALA A 31 -13.84 15.83 -6.03
N ILE A 32 -13.85 14.55 -6.40
CA ILE A 32 -12.98 13.96 -7.42
C ILE A 32 -13.77 13.85 -8.72
N ASP A 33 -13.15 14.16 -9.86
CA ASP A 33 -13.82 14.01 -11.15
C ASP A 33 -14.14 12.55 -11.48
N ASN A 34 -15.23 12.35 -12.25
CA ASN A 34 -15.73 11.01 -12.56
C ASN A 34 -14.71 10.13 -13.32
N GLN A 35 -13.83 10.71 -14.13
CA GLN A 35 -12.87 9.97 -14.95
C GLN A 35 -11.70 9.45 -14.11
N THR A 36 -11.12 10.30 -13.26
CA THR A 36 -10.10 9.93 -12.28
C THR A 36 -10.63 8.86 -11.34
N LEU A 37 -11.86 9.02 -10.83
CA LEU A 37 -12.47 8.04 -9.94
C LEU A 37 -12.68 6.69 -10.65
N ARG A 38 -13.20 6.72 -11.89
CA ARG A 38 -13.38 5.50 -12.70
C ARG A 38 -12.06 4.77 -12.93
N ASN A 39 -11.02 5.49 -13.32
CA ASN A 39 -9.69 4.93 -13.56
C ASN A 39 -9.11 4.34 -12.28
N PHE A 40 -9.22 5.06 -11.16
CA PHE A 40 -8.73 4.60 -9.86
C PHE A 40 -9.43 3.33 -9.40
N LEU A 41 -10.76 3.29 -9.42
CA LEU A 41 -11.54 2.12 -9.00
C LEU A 41 -11.25 0.90 -9.88
N LYS A 42 -11.06 1.11 -11.19
CA LYS A 42 -10.72 0.03 -12.14
C LYS A 42 -9.31 -0.53 -11.89
N ASN A 43 -8.36 0.32 -11.55
CA ASN A 43 -6.95 -0.07 -11.39
C ASN A 43 -6.64 -0.69 -10.02
N ASN A 44 -7.61 -0.72 -9.09
CA ASN A 44 -7.44 -1.29 -7.75
C ASN A 44 -8.47 -2.41 -7.47
N PRO A 45 -8.41 -3.54 -8.22
CA PRO A 45 -9.40 -4.64 -8.10
C PRO A 45 -9.35 -5.36 -6.75
N ASP A 46 -8.23 -5.32 -6.04
CA ASP A 46 -8.12 -5.89 -4.70
C ASP A 46 -8.97 -5.14 -3.67
N TYR A 47 -9.30 -3.87 -3.96
CA TYR A 47 -10.05 -2.99 -3.07
C TYR A 47 -11.51 -2.94 -3.47
N PHE A 48 -11.78 -2.89 -4.78
CA PHE A 48 -13.11 -2.60 -5.32
C PHE A 48 -13.55 -3.66 -6.33
N VAL A 49 -14.83 -4.00 -6.29
CA VAL A 49 -15.51 -4.85 -7.29
C VAL A 49 -16.64 -4.05 -7.91
N LYS A 50 -16.72 -4.07 -9.24
CA LYS A 50 -17.86 -3.52 -9.97
C LYS A 50 -18.99 -4.54 -10.01
N LEU A 51 -20.20 -4.12 -9.69
CA LEU A 51 -21.36 -4.99 -9.82
C LEU A 51 -21.74 -5.18 -11.30
N PRO A 52 -22.07 -6.40 -11.75
CA PRO A 52 -22.38 -6.65 -13.16
C PRO A 52 -23.73 -6.06 -13.60
N LYS A 53 -24.71 -6.00 -12.69
CA LYS A 53 -26.07 -5.51 -12.98
C LYS A 53 -26.26 -4.01 -12.77
N GLN A 54 -25.35 -3.36 -12.04
CA GLN A 54 -25.46 -1.97 -11.62
C GLN A 54 -24.13 -1.29 -11.88
N SER A 55 -24.10 -0.07 -12.42
CA SER A 55 -22.86 0.70 -12.56
C SER A 55 -22.34 1.24 -11.21
N SER A 56 -22.41 0.41 -10.18
CA SER A 56 -22.00 0.67 -8.80
C SER A 56 -20.80 -0.20 -8.41
N TYR A 57 -20.08 0.27 -7.41
CA TYR A 57 -18.90 -0.38 -6.85
C TYR A 57 -19.15 -0.82 -5.41
N GLN A 58 -18.53 -1.93 -5.04
CA GLN A 58 -18.49 -2.46 -3.68
C GLN A 58 -17.06 -2.70 -3.24
N LEU A 59 -16.86 -2.81 -1.93
CA LEU A 59 -15.59 -3.30 -1.39
C LEU A 59 -15.41 -4.78 -1.76
N ASN A 60 -14.20 -5.13 -2.18
CA ASN A 60 -13.87 -6.50 -2.50
C ASN A 60 -13.74 -7.33 -1.22
N ARG A 61 -14.78 -8.11 -0.91
CA ARG A 61 -14.80 -9.03 0.24
C ARG A 61 -14.06 -10.35 -0.02
N PHE A 62 -13.80 -10.67 -1.29
CA PHE A 62 -13.12 -11.89 -1.70
C PHE A 62 -11.63 -11.66 -2.04
N GLY A 63 -11.19 -10.40 -2.06
CA GLY A 63 -9.81 -10.01 -2.32
C GLY A 63 -8.92 -10.06 -1.07
N LYS A 64 -7.65 -9.65 -1.26
CA LYS A 64 -6.58 -9.66 -0.24
C LYS A 64 -7.01 -9.07 1.11
N PHE A 65 -7.82 -8.01 1.10
CA PHE A 65 -8.19 -7.27 2.30
C PHE A 65 -9.53 -7.69 2.92
N LYS A 66 -10.24 -8.66 2.33
CA LYS A 66 -11.53 -9.19 2.81
C LYS A 66 -12.58 -8.10 3.12
N GLY A 67 -12.55 -6.99 2.38
CA GLY A 67 -13.44 -5.84 2.59
C GLY A 67 -13.09 -4.94 3.80
N SER A 68 -11.96 -5.14 4.46
CA SER A 68 -11.53 -4.31 5.60
C SER A 68 -11.01 -2.95 5.14
N VAL A 69 -11.74 -1.89 5.50
CA VAL A 69 -11.36 -0.49 5.23
C VAL A 69 -9.98 -0.16 5.82
N GLY A 70 -9.73 -0.59 7.07
CA GLY A 70 -8.46 -0.31 7.75
C GLY A 70 -7.26 -0.94 7.05
N LEU A 71 -7.38 -2.19 6.60
CA LEU A 71 -6.29 -2.87 5.89
C LEU A 71 -6.03 -2.24 4.51
N MET A 72 -7.08 -1.82 3.80
CA MET A 72 -6.95 -1.14 2.50
C MET A 72 -6.28 0.23 2.64
N LEU A 73 -6.63 1.00 3.68
CA LEU A 73 -5.99 2.28 3.98
C LEU A 73 -4.52 2.10 4.37
N HIS A 74 -4.23 1.10 5.20
CA HIS A 74 -2.86 0.78 5.58
C HIS A 74 -2.00 0.41 4.35
N ASP A 75 -2.49 -0.46 3.46
CA ASP A 75 -1.78 -0.83 2.23
C ASP A 75 -1.59 0.37 1.29
N PHE A 76 -2.59 1.24 1.17
CA PHE A 76 -2.46 2.47 0.38
C PHE A 76 -1.41 3.43 0.94
N ASN A 77 -1.42 3.66 2.25
CA ASN A 77 -0.44 4.51 2.92
C ASN A 77 0.97 3.93 2.82
N ALA A 78 1.12 2.62 2.98
CA ALA A 78 2.40 1.92 2.84
C ALA A 78 2.97 2.04 1.42
N LYS A 79 2.11 2.03 0.38
CA LYS A 79 2.52 2.26 -1.02
C LYS A 79 2.91 3.71 -1.32
N GLN A 80 2.38 4.67 -0.56
CA GLN A 80 2.71 6.09 -0.73
C GLN A 80 3.98 6.51 -0.02
N GLN A 81 4.38 5.79 1.04
CA GLN A 81 5.67 6.03 1.66
C GLN A 81 6.75 5.60 0.67
N PRO A 82 7.74 6.47 0.37
CA PRO A 82 8.91 6.01 -0.35
C PRO A 82 9.47 4.85 0.45
N GLN A 83 9.58 3.67 -0.17
CA GLN A 83 10.32 2.57 0.43
C GLN A 83 11.70 3.13 0.70
N LEU A 84 11.99 3.44 1.97
CA LEU A 84 13.35 3.64 2.43
C LEU A 84 13.98 2.29 2.16
N LEU A 85 14.62 2.16 0.99
CA LEU A 85 15.58 1.12 0.72
C LEU A 85 16.61 1.31 1.82
N THR A 86 16.45 0.58 2.92
CA THR A 86 17.45 0.48 3.97
C THR A 86 18.60 -0.26 3.32
N ASN A 87 19.42 0.53 2.62
CA ASN A 87 20.60 0.08 1.93
C ASN A 87 21.63 -0.26 3.01
N ASN A 88 21.48 -1.45 3.57
CA ASN A 88 22.31 -2.02 4.64
C ASN A 88 23.77 -2.26 4.20
N TRP A 89 24.19 -1.75 3.05
CA TRP A 89 25.55 -1.85 2.55
C TRP A 89 26.57 -1.18 3.47
N LEU A 90 26.19 -0.08 4.14
CA LEU A 90 27.05 0.57 5.15
C LEU A 90 27.31 -0.35 6.37
N LEU A 91 26.32 -1.13 6.79
CA LEU A 91 26.49 -2.10 7.88
C LEU A 91 27.42 -3.25 7.48
N ILE A 92 27.37 -3.68 6.22
CA ILE A 92 28.26 -4.72 5.66
C ILE A 92 29.72 -4.24 5.64
N ILE A 93 29.97 -2.97 5.30
CA ILE A 93 31.33 -2.39 5.31
C ILE A 93 31.90 -2.33 6.74
N ILE A 94 31.08 -1.94 7.72
CA ILE A 94 31.53 -1.87 9.13
C ILE A 94 31.85 -3.27 9.66
N LEU A 95 31.01 -4.27 9.40
CA LEU A 95 31.20 -5.66 9.86
C LEU A 95 32.41 -6.35 9.20
N THR A 96 32.73 -6.04 7.95
CA THR A 96 33.87 -6.65 7.27
C THR A 96 35.20 -6.03 7.69
N SER A 97 35.23 -4.76 8.10
CA SER A 97 36.45 -4.09 8.55
C SER A 97 37.04 -4.68 9.85
N THR A 98 36.18 -5.14 10.76
CA THR A 98 36.59 -5.72 12.05
C THR A 98 37.08 -7.17 11.92
N PHE A 99 36.63 -7.91 10.90
CA PHE A 99 37.13 -9.26 10.62
C PHE A 99 38.54 -9.26 10.03
N ILE A 100 38.87 -8.27 9.20
CA ILE A 100 40.19 -8.16 8.56
C ILE A 100 41.28 -7.81 9.60
N SER A 101 40.97 -6.96 10.58
CA SER A 101 41.95 -6.58 11.62
C SER A 101 42.27 -7.72 12.59
N LEU A 102 41.31 -8.58 12.91
CA LEU A 102 41.52 -9.72 13.81
C LEU A 102 42.37 -10.83 13.16
N GLY A 103 42.22 -11.04 11.85
CA GLY A 103 43.04 -11.99 11.09
C GLY A 103 44.53 -11.60 11.01
N CYS A 104 44.82 -10.30 10.82
CA CYS A 104 46.19 -9.80 10.80
C CYS A 104 46.90 -9.94 12.16
N ALA A 105 46.19 -9.72 13.27
CA ALA A 105 46.76 -9.84 14.62
C ALA A 105 47.18 -11.29 14.96
N ILE A 106 46.40 -12.28 14.53
CA ILE A 106 46.68 -13.70 14.78
C ILE A 106 47.88 -14.18 13.95
N PHE A 107 48.01 -13.71 12.71
CA PHE A 107 49.11 -14.12 11.82
C PHE A 107 50.47 -13.56 12.29
N ILE A 108 50.51 -12.32 12.78
CA ILE A 108 51.74 -11.73 13.33
C ILE A 108 52.17 -12.44 14.64
N ALA A 109 51.21 -12.83 15.48
CA ALA A 109 51.49 -13.54 16.74
C ALA A 109 52.00 -14.98 16.55
N GLN A 110 51.82 -15.58 15.37
CA GLN A 110 52.36 -16.92 15.04
C GLN A 110 53.69 -16.88 14.28
N ALA A 111 54.15 -15.69 13.87
CA ALA A 111 55.37 -15.50 13.09
C ALA A 111 56.55 -14.91 13.90
N VAL A 112 56.37 -14.73 15.22
CA VAL A 112 57.40 -14.32 16.21
C VAL A 112 57.63 -15.49 17.17
#